data_AF-C4KH82-F1
#
_entry.id   AF-C4KH82-F1
#
_cell.length_a   1.000
_cell.length_b   1.000
_cell.length_c   1.000
_cell.angle_alpha   90.00
_cell.angle_beta   90.00
_cell.angle_gamma   90.00
#
_symmetry.space_group_name_H-M   'P 1'
#
loop_
_entity.id
_entity.type
_entity.pdbx_description
1 polymer ?
#
loop_
_entity_poly.entity_id
_entity_poly.type
_entity_poly.pdbx_seq_one_letter_code
_entity_poly.pdbx_strand_id
1 'polypeptide(L)'
;MLTLSELDGKRYDPDDKDQQYCLRKAKCYIDRTVDPPVIRYIGDGRGYPPTDDYEIIGWVWLTERGELKANGVNVTPGDNSHYFIYNKNSNGVVGDTPTKKFPPGVYYLIRKNGREILVSEKTLKSL
;
A
#
# COMPACT_ATOMS: atom_id res chain seq x y z
N MET A 1 -11.27 -7.62 -23.44
CA MET A 1 -10.31 -7.44 -22.34
C MET A 1 -9.11 -6.75 -22.92
N LEU A 2 -8.81 -5.57 -22.40
CA LEU A 2 -7.53 -4.94 -22.66
C LEU A 2 -6.45 -5.70 -21.88
N THR A 3 -5.25 -5.76 -22.44
CA THR A 3 -4.05 -6.12 -21.69
C THR A 3 -3.79 -5.04 -20.63
N LEU A 4 -3.20 -5.41 -19.49
CA LEU A 4 -3.01 -4.44 -18.39
C LEU A 4 -2.11 -3.26 -18.81
N SER A 5 -1.19 -3.47 -19.74
CA SER A 5 -0.38 -2.40 -20.34
C SER A 5 -1.18 -1.39 -21.16
N GLU A 6 -2.30 -1.80 -21.75
CA GLU A 6 -3.18 -0.89 -22.49
C GLU A 6 -4.04 -0.01 -21.58
N LEU A 7 -4.01 -0.23 -20.25
CA LEU A 7 -4.64 0.67 -19.27
C LEU A 7 -3.77 1.88 -18.92
N ASP A 8 -2.46 1.84 -19.23
CA ASP A 8 -1.55 2.92 -18.86
C ASP A 8 -1.95 4.24 -19.53
N GLY A 9 -2.04 5.31 -18.73
CA GLY A 9 -2.42 6.64 -19.18
C GLY A 9 -3.90 6.83 -19.47
N LYS A 10 -4.76 5.80 -19.32
CA LYS A 10 -6.21 5.97 -19.47
C LYS A 10 -6.78 6.77 -18.31
N ARG A 11 -7.79 7.59 -18.59
CA ARG A 11 -8.55 8.29 -17.53
C ARG A 11 -9.11 7.26 -16.55
N TYR A 12 -8.92 7.53 -15.26
CA TYR A 12 -9.46 6.71 -14.21
C TYR A 12 -10.99 6.70 -14.28
N ASP A 13 -11.54 5.49 -14.36
CA ASP A 13 -12.95 5.20 -14.32
C ASP A 13 -13.19 4.13 -13.23
N PRO A 14 -13.90 4.47 -12.15
CA PRO A 14 -14.16 3.51 -11.07
C PRO A 14 -15.05 2.34 -11.51
N ASP A 15 -15.79 2.46 -12.61
CA ASP A 15 -16.72 1.42 -13.10
C ASP A 15 -16.09 0.51 -14.16
N ASP A 16 -14.91 0.87 -14.69
CA ASP A 16 -14.16 0.07 -15.64
C ASP A 16 -13.61 -1.21 -14.99
N LYS A 17 -14.08 -2.37 -15.49
CA LYS A 17 -13.74 -3.69 -14.96
C LYS A 17 -12.27 -4.06 -15.13
N ASP A 18 -11.62 -3.59 -16.19
CA ASP A 18 -10.21 -3.87 -16.44
C ASP A 18 -9.35 -3.02 -15.49
N GLN A 19 -9.74 -1.77 -15.22
CA GLN A 19 -9.09 -0.92 -14.21
C GLN A 19 -9.26 -1.48 -12.79
N GLN A 20 -10.48 -1.90 -12.42
CA GLN A 20 -10.75 -2.56 -11.14
C GLN A 20 -9.89 -3.82 -10.98
N TYR A 21 -9.79 -4.64 -12.03
CA TYR A 21 -8.96 -5.84 -12.02
C TYR A 21 -7.49 -5.49 -11.82
N CYS A 22 -6.97 -4.50 -12.54
CA CYS A 22 -5.57 -4.10 -12.46
C CYS A 22 -5.19 -3.54 -11.08
N LEU A 23 -6.04 -2.67 -10.51
CA LEU A 23 -5.89 -2.13 -9.16
C LEU A 23 -5.95 -3.25 -8.11
N ARG A 24 -6.92 -4.17 -8.22
CA ARG A 24 -7.04 -5.33 -7.33
C ARG A 24 -5.80 -6.23 -7.36
N LYS A 25 -5.16 -6.37 -8.53
CA LYS A 25 -3.94 -7.16 -8.70
C LYS A 25 -2.66 -6.39 -8.34
N ALA A 26 -2.78 -5.14 -7.87
CA ALA A 26 -1.67 -4.25 -7.62
C ALA A 26 -0.72 -4.11 -8.83
N LYS A 27 -1.26 -4.27 -10.04
CA LYS A 27 -0.54 -4.07 -11.30
C LYS A 27 -0.73 -2.65 -11.82
N CYS A 28 -1.65 -1.88 -11.23
CA CYS A 28 -1.88 -0.47 -11.54
C CYS A 28 -2.01 0.36 -10.26
N TYR A 29 -1.85 1.67 -10.39
CA TYR A 29 -2.26 2.66 -9.39
C TYR A 29 -2.99 3.84 -10.06
N ILE A 30 -3.70 4.63 -9.24
CA ILE A 30 -4.36 5.86 -9.70
C ILE A 30 -3.39 7.01 -9.51
N ASP A 31 -2.92 7.59 -10.61
CA ASP A 31 -2.13 8.80 -10.62
C ASP A 31 -3.05 10.02 -10.51
N ARG A 32 -3.10 10.59 -9.31
CA ARG A 32 -3.87 11.79 -8.98
C ARG A 32 -3.07 13.08 -9.13
N THR A 33 -1.84 12.99 -9.65
CA THR A 33 -1.00 14.19 -9.90
C THR A 33 -1.35 14.89 -11.21
N VAL A 34 -2.15 14.24 -12.06
CA VAL A 34 -2.69 14.77 -13.31
C VAL A 34 -4.22 14.90 -13.22
N ASP A 35 -4.79 15.90 -13.88
CA ASP A 35 -6.24 16.17 -13.94
C ASP A 35 -6.75 16.08 -15.39
N PRO A 36 -7.68 15.16 -15.72
CA PRO A 36 -8.30 14.18 -14.83
C PRO A 36 -7.34 13.05 -14.41
N PRO A 37 -7.54 12.41 -13.24
CA PRO A 37 -6.70 11.31 -12.78
C PRO A 37 -6.63 10.19 -13.82
N VAL A 38 -5.47 9.54 -13.91
CA VAL A 38 -5.25 8.45 -14.86
C VAL A 38 -4.84 7.16 -14.14
N ILE A 39 -5.12 6.03 -14.76
CA ILE A 39 -4.54 4.75 -14.39
C ILE A 39 -3.12 4.68 -14.91
N ARG A 40 -2.20 4.28 -14.04
CA ARG A 40 -0.83 3.95 -14.41
C ARG A 40 -0.61 2.47 -14.24
N TYR A 41 -0.19 1.82 -15.32
CA TYR A 41 0.22 0.42 -15.24
C TYR A 41 1.67 0.36 -14.77
N ILE A 42 1.92 -0.50 -13.79
CA ILE A 42 3.22 -0.64 -13.14
C ILE A 42 4.17 -1.51 -13.98
N GLY A 43 3.68 -2.12 -15.07
CA GLY A 43 4.48 -2.96 -15.96
C GLY A 43 4.56 -4.40 -15.50
N ASP A 44 4.81 -5.31 -16.46
CA ASP A 44 5.46 -6.60 -16.20
C ASP A 44 7.01 -6.45 -16.22
N GLY A 45 7.51 -5.22 -16.04
CA GLY A 45 8.92 -4.89 -16.00
C GLY A 45 9.46 -4.27 -17.30
N ARG A 46 9.60 -2.94 -17.29
CA ARG A 46 10.85 -2.30 -17.69
C ARG A 46 11.36 -1.49 -16.50
N GLY A 47 12.07 -2.18 -15.61
CA GLY A 47 12.84 -1.57 -14.52
C GLY A 47 12.57 -2.12 -13.11
N TYR A 48 11.48 -2.86 -12.90
CA TYR A 48 11.18 -3.57 -11.64
C TYR A 48 10.56 -4.91 -12.02
N PRO A 49 11.06 -6.04 -11.50
CA PRO A 49 10.37 -7.29 -11.73
C PRO A 49 8.95 -7.18 -11.14
N PRO A 50 7.88 -7.55 -11.86
CA PRO A 50 6.59 -7.82 -11.26
C PRO A 50 6.72 -9.14 -10.52
N THR A 51 7.55 -9.18 -9.48
CA THR A 51 7.62 -10.38 -8.70
C THR A 51 6.22 -10.59 -8.12
N ASP A 52 5.63 -11.75 -8.41
CA ASP A 52 4.44 -12.29 -7.76
C ASP A 52 4.68 -12.55 -6.26
N ASP A 53 5.55 -11.77 -5.65
CA ASP A 53 6.15 -12.05 -4.37
C ASP A 53 5.32 -11.46 -3.24
N TYR A 54 4.40 -10.53 -3.49
CA TYR A 54 3.60 -9.95 -2.43
C TYR A 54 2.23 -9.40 -2.83
N GLU A 55 1.28 -9.52 -1.91
CA GLU A 55 -0.06 -8.91 -1.97
C GLU A 55 -0.11 -7.72 -1.01
N ILE A 56 -0.59 -6.55 -1.45
CA ILE A 56 -0.88 -5.42 -0.54
C ILE A 56 -2.24 -5.70 0.11
N ILE A 57 -2.24 -5.92 1.42
CA ILE A 57 -3.45 -6.26 2.20
C ILE A 57 -3.88 -5.15 3.17
N GLY A 58 -3.11 -4.07 3.26
CA GLY A 58 -3.46 -2.90 4.07
C GLY A 58 -2.49 -1.74 3.88
N TRP A 59 -2.84 -0.57 4.42
CA TRP A 59 -1.99 0.62 4.41
C TRP A 59 -2.17 1.46 5.68
N VAL A 60 -1.15 2.26 5.98
CA VAL A 60 -1.13 3.25 7.06
C VAL A 60 -0.53 4.53 6.50
N TRP A 61 -1.15 5.67 6.81
CA TRP A 61 -0.65 6.99 6.50
C TRP A 61 -0.65 7.84 7.76
N LEU A 62 0.53 8.24 8.20
CA LEU A 62 0.72 9.23 9.25
C LEU A 62 1.28 10.50 8.64
N THR A 63 0.56 11.61 8.74
CA THR A 63 1.06 12.92 8.27
C THR A 63 2.03 13.52 9.28
N GLU A 64 2.88 14.45 8.84
CA GLU A 64 3.72 15.25 9.73
C GLU A 64 2.90 16.09 10.73
N ARG A 65 1.62 16.32 10.43
CA ARG A 65 0.65 17.03 11.29
C ARG A 65 -0.03 16.12 12.32
N GLY A 66 0.29 14.82 12.33
CA GLY A 66 -0.26 13.86 13.28
C GLY A 66 -1.60 13.25 12.89
N GLU A 67 -2.06 13.43 11.64
CA GLU A 67 -3.24 12.73 11.14
C GLU A 67 -2.87 11.28 10.81
N LEU A 68 -3.46 10.33 11.55
CA LEU A 68 -3.28 8.90 11.33
C LEU A 68 -4.51 8.31 10.63
N LYS A 69 -4.29 7.71 9.46
CA LYS A 69 -5.30 6.94 8.71
C LYS A 69 -4.75 5.55 8.44
N ALA A 70 -5.59 4.53 8.55
CA ALA A 70 -5.20 3.16 8.27
C ALA A 70 -6.36 2.37 7.67
N ASN A 71 -6.04 1.36 6.87
CA ASN A 71 -6.98 0.41 6.30
C ASN A 71 -6.39 -0.99 6.34
N GLY A 72 -7.10 -1.95 6.93
CA GLY A 72 -6.62 -3.33 7.03
C GLY A 72 -5.38 -3.52 7.94
N VAL A 73 -4.97 -2.49 8.70
CA VAL A 73 -3.82 -2.52 9.59
C VAL A 73 -4.23 -1.99 10.97
N ASN A 74 -3.94 -2.75 12.02
CA ASN A 74 -4.17 -2.32 13.40
C ASN A 74 -3.01 -1.44 13.89
N VAL A 75 -3.28 -0.17 14.16
CA VAL A 75 -2.29 0.80 14.62
C VAL A 75 -2.83 1.68 15.74
N THR A 76 -1.95 2.06 16.65
CA THR A 76 -2.24 3.05 17.70
C THR A 76 -1.41 4.30 17.43
N PRO A 77 -1.96 5.52 17.57
CA PRO A 77 -1.15 6.73 17.56
C PRO A 77 -0.15 6.71 18.72
N GLY A 78 1.07 7.17 18.46
CA GLY A 78 2.08 7.39 19.48
C GLY A 78 1.85 8.69 20.25
N ASP A 79 2.60 8.86 21.34
CA ASP A 79 2.58 10.08 22.13
C ASP A 79 2.95 11.28 21.24
N ASN A 80 2.17 12.35 21.34
CA ASN A 80 2.30 13.58 20.54
C ASN A 80 2.13 13.38 19.01
N SER A 81 1.53 12.27 18.55
CA SER A 81 1.22 12.01 17.13
C SER A 81 2.42 12.03 16.17
N HIS A 82 3.65 11.94 16.68
CA HIS A 82 4.88 11.94 15.86
C HIS A 82 5.32 10.54 15.43
N TYR A 83 4.58 9.51 15.80
CA TYR A 83 4.76 8.16 15.31
C TYR A 83 3.45 7.39 15.47
N PHE A 84 3.36 6.24 14.82
CA PHE A 84 2.35 5.24 15.13
C PHE A 84 3.00 3.93 15.55
N ILE A 85 2.20 3.11 16.20
CA ILE A 85 2.58 1.82 16.74
C ILE A 85 1.83 0.75 15.94
N TYR A 86 2.54 -0.21 15.33
CA TYR A 86 1.91 -1.30 14.56
C TYR A 86 1.63 -2.53 15.43
N ASN A 87 0.36 -2.69 15.84
CA ASN A 87 -0.08 -3.78 16.70
C ASN A 87 -0.20 -5.08 15.88
N LYS A 88 0.92 -5.80 15.71
CA LYS A 88 0.92 -7.09 15.01
C LYS A 88 0.19 -8.13 15.87
N ASN A 89 -0.98 -8.54 15.43
CA ASN A 89 -1.72 -9.63 16.05
C ASN A 89 -1.04 -10.97 15.72
N SER A 90 -0.16 -11.46 16.57
CA SER A 90 0.03 -12.92 16.69
C SER A 90 -1.14 -13.44 17.53
N ASN A 91 -2.25 -13.78 16.86
CA ASN A 91 -3.44 -14.42 17.45
C ASN A 91 -4.34 -13.55 18.35
N GLY A 92 -4.34 -12.23 18.19
CA GLY A 92 -5.28 -11.34 18.91
C GLY A 92 -4.95 -11.12 20.39
N VAL A 93 -3.79 -11.61 20.86
CA VAL A 93 -3.28 -11.31 22.19
C VAL A 93 -2.36 -10.10 22.09
N VAL A 94 -2.82 -8.97 22.63
CA VAL A 94 -1.98 -7.79 22.85
C VAL A 94 -1.06 -8.12 24.02
N GLY A 95 0.21 -8.42 23.75
CA GLY A 95 1.18 -8.79 24.78
C GLY A 95 2.48 -8.00 24.65
N ASP A 96 2.67 -7.04 25.58
CA ASP A 96 3.86 -6.42 26.20
C ASP A 96 5.24 -6.33 25.52
N THR A 97 5.40 -6.71 24.25
CA THR A 97 6.67 -6.64 23.51
C THR A 97 6.67 -5.41 22.61
N PRO A 98 7.75 -4.59 22.57
CA PRO A 98 7.75 -3.26 21.98
C PRO A 98 7.30 -3.31 20.52
N THR A 99 6.07 -2.85 20.37
CA THR A 99 5.35 -2.69 19.13
C THR A 99 6.07 -1.59 18.35
N LYS A 100 6.70 -1.95 17.23
CA LYS A 100 7.63 -1.07 16.51
C LYS A 100 6.99 0.30 16.23
N LYS A 101 7.72 1.38 16.56
CA LYS A 101 7.33 2.76 16.30
C LYS A 101 7.70 3.13 14.86
N PHE A 102 6.78 3.77 14.15
CA PHE A 102 6.95 4.19 12.78
C PHE A 102 6.75 5.71 12.67
N PRO A 103 7.71 6.46 12.11
CA PRO A 103 7.58 7.90 11.93
C PRO A 103 6.48 8.26 10.90
N PRO A 104 6.20 9.56 10.69
CA PRO A 104 5.31 10.00 9.63
C PRO A 104 5.74 9.46 8.26
N GLY A 105 4.76 9.07 7.46
CA GLY A 105 4.97 8.45 6.16
C GLY A 105 3.82 7.55 5.73
N VAL A 106 3.97 7.00 4.53
CA VAL A 106 3.05 6.00 3.96
C VAL A 106 3.69 4.62 4.09
N TYR A 107 2.92 3.68 4.65
CA TYR A 107 3.32 2.31 4.88
C TYR A 107 2.28 1.35 4.31
N TYR A 108 2.75 0.22 3.80
CA TYR A 108 1.92 -0.83 3.23
C TYR A 108 2.12 -2.12 4.00
N LEU A 109 1.02 -2.76 4.39
CA LEU A 109 1.04 -4.13 4.90
C LEU A 109 1.01 -5.05 3.69
N ILE A 110 2.09 -5.77 3.50
CA ILE A 110 2.24 -6.72 2.40
C ILE A 110 2.28 -8.15 2.94
N ARG A 111 1.69 -9.09 2.18
CA ARG A 111 1.81 -10.53 2.40
C ARG A 111 2.75 -11.11 1.37
N LYS A 112 3.96 -11.49 1.79
CA LYS A 112 4.99 -12.12 0.95
C LYS A 112 5.28 -13.53 1.45
N ASN A 113 5.11 -14.55 0.61
CA ASN A 113 5.32 -15.97 0.98
C ASN A 113 4.57 -16.37 2.28
N GLY A 114 3.30 -15.95 2.39
CA GLY A 114 2.45 -16.19 3.57
C GLY A 114 2.81 -15.36 4.82
N ARG A 115 3.82 -14.48 4.75
CA ARG A 115 4.24 -13.63 5.87
C ARG A 115 3.79 -12.19 5.68
N GLU A 116 3.20 -11.62 6.71
CA GLU A 116 2.76 -10.23 6.74
C GLU A 116 3.84 -9.32 7.31
N ILE A 117 4.17 -8.28 6.53
CA ILE A 117 5.24 -7.32 6.81
C ILE A 117 4.72 -5.91 6.51
N LEU A 118 4.89 -4.99 7.45
CA LEU A 118 4.65 -3.56 7.21
C LEU A 118 5.93 -2.92 6.67
N VAL A 119 5.87 -2.36 5.46
CA VAL A 119 6.99 -1.73 4.77
C VAL A 119 6.68 -0.28 4.44
N SER A 120 7.70 0.59 4.40
CA SER A 120 7.51 1.97 3.93
C SER A 120 7.26 2.00 2.41
N GLU A 121 6.62 3.05 1.90
CA GLU A 121 6.45 3.26 0.46
C GLU A 121 7.80 3.23 -0.27
N LYS A 122 8.85 3.84 0.31
CA LYS A 122 10.21 3.80 -0.24
C LYS A 122 10.74 2.37 -0.34
N THR A 123 10.57 1.57 0.72
CA THR A 123 10.98 0.16 0.72
C THR A 123 10.18 -0.65 -0.30
N LEU A 124 8.87 -0.40 -0.41
CA LEU A 124 8.00 -1.07 -1.38
C LEU A 124 8.42 -0.77 -2.82
N LYS A 125 8.74 0.49 -3.13
CA LYS A 125 9.32 0.93 -4.42
C LYS A 125 10.71 0.37 -4.68
N SER A 126 11.31 -0.32 -3.70
CA SER A 126 12.65 -0.92 -3.76
C SER A 126 12.64 -2.45 -3.66
N LEU A 127 11.46 -3.07 -3.58
CA LEU A 127 11.24 -4.52 -3.62
C LEU A 127 11.05 -4.98 -5.07
#